data_AF-A0AAW2HRQ4-F1
#
_entry.id   AF-A0AAW2HRQ4-F1
#
_cell.length_a   1.000
_cell.length_b   1.000
_cell.length_c   1.000
_cell.angle_alpha   90.00
_cell.angle_beta   90.00
_cell.angle_gamma   90.00
#
_symmetry.space_group_name_H-M   'P 1'
#
loop_
_entity.id
_entity.type
_entity.pdbx_description
1 polymer ?
#
loop_
_entity_poly.entity_id
_entity_poly.type
_entity_poly.pdbx_seq_one_letter_code
_entity_poly.pdbx_strand_id
1 'polypeptide(L)'
;MSQSELKVENIPFECVDLYQPEIGEIVKVLQDKLKSHFKDVTVEVTECPDLTKPPYHLVCKGLGGSPTIIEIGGAPYLLPRVMKEKLYDLKDVAKIVDVKPSYMLGAGAGPWPYLGRNAEMIINLEIENNNVNNKTRIAKVDTKTGGCEVEILPDTECRNALLSNIYCSQGREGEVLKIVCKERIGKDNFITAIRTILAEHFEDKLIGLGGVFLVKEGKVLQHVMPDFSKDEIHTETQLNNWLKFYEMSAPLVAVGTLVTADKGLDLRLQHFHSFSLHNEGGHYHYDTTPDTVEYIAYFGLGEKLYRLDRPAITHQFGRD
;
A
#
# COMPACT_ATOMS: atom_id res chain seq x y z
N MET A 1 -19.15 11.23 -22.55
CA MET A 1 -18.10 12.27 -22.60
C MET A 1 -16.86 11.65 -21.98
N SER A 2 -15.78 11.46 -22.74
CA SER A 2 -14.54 10.92 -22.20
C SER A 2 -13.98 11.93 -21.20
N GLN A 3 -14.08 11.64 -19.91
CA GLN A 3 -13.36 12.42 -18.92
C GLN A 3 -11.88 12.14 -19.16
N SER A 4 -11.16 13.21 -19.51
CA SER A 4 -9.76 13.14 -19.89
C SER A 4 -8.92 12.81 -18.66
N GLU A 5 -8.18 11.71 -18.72
CA GLU A 5 -7.09 11.41 -17.80
C GLU A 5 -6.12 12.60 -17.70
N LEU A 6 -5.56 12.83 -16.51
CA LEU A 6 -4.46 13.78 -16.36
C LEU A 6 -3.27 13.26 -17.15
N LYS A 7 -2.95 13.91 -18.27
CA LYS A 7 -1.80 13.54 -19.11
C LYS A 7 -0.49 13.69 -18.33
N VAL A 8 0.42 12.71 -18.47
CA VAL A 8 1.79 12.67 -17.88
C VAL A 8 2.46 14.04 -17.80
N GLU A 9 2.42 14.79 -18.90
CA GLU A 9 3.19 16.01 -19.12
C GLU A 9 2.80 17.15 -18.15
N ASN A 10 1.69 17.00 -17.43
CA ASN A 10 1.16 18.02 -16.52
C ASN A 10 1.11 17.58 -15.05
N ILE A 11 1.63 16.41 -14.69
CA ILE A 11 1.64 15.96 -13.29
C ILE A 11 2.87 16.55 -12.60
N PRO A 12 2.73 17.54 -11.68
CA PRO A 12 3.86 18.05 -10.92
C PRO A 12 4.38 16.94 -10.01
N PHE A 13 5.70 16.85 -9.86
CA PHE A 13 6.31 15.89 -8.94
C PHE A 13 7.54 16.46 -8.23
N GLU A 14 7.78 15.94 -7.04
CA GLU A 14 9.00 16.14 -6.26
C GLU A 14 9.69 14.78 -6.13
N CYS A 15 11.03 14.75 -6.19
CA CYS A 15 11.82 13.53 -5.99
C CYS A 15 12.84 13.78 -4.89
N VAL A 16 12.89 12.88 -3.91
CA VAL A 16 13.86 12.93 -2.80
C VAL A 16 14.58 11.61 -2.67
N ASP A 17 15.86 11.67 -2.33
CA ASP A 17 16.63 10.47 -1.96
C ASP A 17 16.24 10.05 -0.54
N LEU A 18 16.00 8.75 -0.37
CA LEU A 18 15.71 8.15 0.92
C LEU A 18 17.00 7.75 1.62
N TYR A 19 17.02 7.86 2.95
CA TYR A 19 18.15 7.40 3.74
C TYR A 19 18.32 5.89 3.59
N GLN A 20 19.54 5.46 3.24
CA GLN A 20 19.92 4.06 3.07
C GLN A 20 20.75 3.60 4.29
N PRO A 21 20.11 3.15 5.38
CA PRO A 21 20.85 2.53 6.49
C PRO A 21 21.49 1.22 6.05
N GLU A 22 22.52 0.80 6.78
CA GLU A 22 23.04 -0.56 6.62
C GLU A 22 21.94 -1.57 6.97
N ILE A 23 21.68 -2.52 6.08
CA ILE A 23 20.57 -3.46 6.25
C ILE A 23 20.71 -4.30 7.53
N GLY A 24 21.94 -4.61 7.94
CA GLY A 24 22.22 -5.30 9.20
C GLY A 24 21.81 -4.49 10.44
N GLU A 25 21.84 -3.16 10.37
CA GLU A 25 21.37 -2.28 11.44
C GLU A 25 19.84 -2.35 11.55
N ILE A 26 19.12 -2.30 10.42
CA ILE A 26 17.67 -2.50 10.36
C ILE A 26 17.28 -3.86 10.97
N VAL A 27 17.95 -4.92 10.55
CA VAL A 27 17.69 -6.27 11.08
C VAL A 27 17.86 -6.29 12.59
N LYS A 28 18.98 -5.76 13.09
CA LYS A 28 19.28 -5.74 14.52
C LYS A 28 18.23 -4.98 15.32
N VAL A 29 17.86 -3.76 14.90
CA VAL A 29 16.90 -2.94 15.64
C VAL A 29 15.50 -3.54 15.63
N LEU A 30 15.02 -4.01 14.48
CA LEU A 30 13.69 -4.63 14.39
C LEU A 30 13.64 -5.95 15.17
N GLN A 31 14.67 -6.79 15.07
CA GLN A 31 14.76 -8.06 15.79
C GLN A 31 14.69 -7.88 17.31
N ASP A 32 15.28 -6.80 17.83
CA ASP A 32 15.26 -6.47 19.26
C ASP A 32 13.93 -5.85 19.67
N LYS A 33 13.51 -4.77 19.00
CA LYS A 33 12.41 -3.93 19.45
C LYS A 33 11.03 -4.51 19.18
N LEU A 34 10.84 -5.28 18.10
CA LEU A 34 9.55 -5.94 17.83
C LEU A 34 9.17 -6.94 18.91
N LYS A 35 10.11 -7.44 19.72
CA LYS A 35 9.81 -8.34 20.86
C LYS A 35 8.96 -7.70 21.96
N SER A 36 8.87 -6.37 21.97
CA SER A 36 7.94 -5.65 22.84
C SER A 36 6.50 -5.58 22.28
N HIS A 37 6.33 -5.93 21.00
CA HIS A 37 5.05 -5.91 20.29
C HIS A 37 4.53 -7.32 19.97
N PHE A 38 5.42 -8.28 19.74
CA PHE A 38 5.10 -9.66 19.38
C PHE A 38 5.95 -10.62 20.22
N LYS A 39 5.37 -11.76 20.57
CA LYS A 39 6.05 -12.77 21.40
C LYS A 39 7.16 -13.47 20.64
N ASP A 40 6.86 -13.91 19.41
CA ASP A 40 7.84 -14.55 18.54
C ASP A 40 8.20 -13.62 17.39
N VAL A 41 9.49 -13.30 17.26
CA VAL A 41 10.01 -12.37 16.26
C VAL A 41 11.23 -12.97 15.59
N THR A 42 11.25 -12.96 14.27
CA THR A 42 12.44 -13.24 13.46
C THR A 42 12.57 -12.17 12.39
N VAL A 43 13.73 -11.52 12.34
CA VAL A 43 14.06 -10.55 11.29
C VAL A 43 15.38 -10.97 10.67
N GLU A 44 15.43 -11.04 9.36
CA GLU A 44 16.62 -11.46 8.61
C GLU A 44 16.66 -10.81 7.22
N VAL A 45 17.85 -10.75 6.63
CA VAL A 45 18.00 -10.56 5.18
C VAL A 45 18.01 -11.94 4.54
N THR A 46 17.22 -12.12 3.48
CA THR A 46 17.15 -13.38 2.76
C THR A 46 16.92 -13.12 1.28
N GLU A 47 17.23 -14.12 0.46
CA GLU A 47 16.81 -14.12 -0.94
C GLU A 47 15.29 -14.09 -1.03
N CYS A 48 14.76 -13.18 -1.85
CA CYS A 48 13.32 -13.05 -2.03
C CYS A 48 12.75 -14.38 -2.56
N PRO A 49 11.73 -14.96 -1.91
CA PRO A 49 11.05 -16.13 -2.46
C PRO A 49 10.36 -15.75 -3.77
N ASP A 50 10.08 -16.71 -4.64
CA ASP A 50 9.30 -16.47 -5.85
C ASP A 50 7.87 -16.03 -5.50
N LEU A 51 7.64 -14.72 -5.51
CA LEU A 51 6.37 -14.09 -5.15
C LEU A 51 5.26 -14.36 -6.19
N THR A 52 5.56 -14.97 -7.35
CA THR A 52 4.53 -15.42 -8.28
C THR A 52 3.80 -16.68 -7.79
N LYS A 53 4.40 -17.40 -6.84
CA LYS A 53 3.90 -18.67 -6.30
C LYS A 53 2.95 -18.46 -5.11
N PRO A 54 2.15 -19.49 -4.75
CA PRO A 54 1.42 -19.46 -3.48
C PRO A 54 2.37 -19.22 -2.30
N PRO A 55 1.93 -18.47 -1.27
CA PRO A 55 0.61 -17.86 -1.13
C PRO A 55 0.48 -16.44 -1.74
N TYR A 56 1.50 -15.88 -2.38
CA TYR A 56 1.55 -14.45 -2.74
C TYR A 56 0.87 -14.12 -4.07
N HIS A 57 1.04 -14.95 -5.10
CA HIS A 57 0.39 -14.78 -6.41
C HIS A 57 0.60 -13.40 -7.07
N LEU A 58 1.76 -12.78 -6.86
CA LEU A 58 2.12 -11.50 -7.45
C LEU A 58 2.45 -11.62 -8.94
N VAL A 59 2.67 -10.46 -9.59
CA VAL A 59 3.06 -10.41 -11.01
C VAL A 59 4.51 -10.82 -11.22
N CYS A 60 5.43 -10.23 -10.45
CA CYS A 60 6.86 -10.48 -10.57
C CYS A 60 7.37 -11.43 -9.47
N LYS A 61 8.54 -12.01 -9.71
CA LYS A 61 9.16 -12.99 -8.81
C LYS A 61 9.72 -12.37 -7.53
N GLY A 62 10.23 -11.15 -7.60
CA GLY A 62 10.87 -10.51 -6.46
C GLY A 62 10.59 -9.01 -6.40
N LEU A 63 11.30 -8.35 -5.49
CA LEU A 63 11.16 -6.93 -5.21
C LEU A 63 12.37 -6.11 -5.64
N GLY A 64 13.40 -6.73 -6.21
CA GLY A 64 14.70 -6.13 -6.48
C GLY A 64 14.74 -5.23 -7.71
N GLY A 65 15.78 -4.38 -7.71
CA GLY A 65 16.13 -3.47 -8.81
C GLY A 65 15.49 -2.08 -8.67
N SER A 66 16.31 -1.08 -8.38
CA SER A 66 15.95 0.35 -8.29
C SER A 66 14.67 0.63 -7.47
N PRO A 67 14.60 0.12 -6.23
CA PRO A 67 13.42 0.23 -5.37
C PRO A 67 13.05 1.69 -5.10
N THR A 68 11.81 2.06 -5.37
CA THR A 68 11.33 3.44 -5.38
C THR A 68 9.95 3.50 -4.73
N ILE A 69 9.74 4.44 -3.81
CA ILE A 69 8.44 4.78 -3.26
C ILE A 69 7.78 5.82 -4.17
N ILE A 70 6.51 5.64 -4.48
CA ILE A 70 5.70 6.59 -5.25
C ILE A 70 4.45 6.92 -4.43
N GLU A 71 4.22 8.20 -4.20
CA GLU A 71 3.02 8.70 -3.56
C GLU A 71 2.28 9.67 -4.48
N ILE A 72 1.09 9.30 -4.89
CA ILE A 72 0.25 10.02 -5.84
C ILE A 72 -0.92 10.63 -5.08
N GLY A 73 -1.21 11.92 -5.29
CA GLY A 73 -2.40 12.57 -4.77
C GLY A 73 -2.48 12.54 -3.24
N GLY A 74 -3.65 12.26 -2.67
CA GLY A 74 -3.79 12.10 -1.21
C GLY A 74 -5.23 12.07 -0.72
N ALA A 75 -5.42 11.79 0.58
CA ALA A 75 -6.73 11.87 1.23
C ALA A 75 -7.48 13.20 0.98
N PRO A 76 -6.80 14.37 0.87
CA PRO A 76 -7.47 15.63 0.50
C PRO A 76 -8.15 15.67 -0.88
N TYR A 77 -7.87 14.72 -1.76
CA TYR A 77 -8.62 14.58 -3.03
C TYR A 77 -9.88 13.72 -2.88
N LEU A 78 -9.99 12.96 -1.78
CA LEU A 78 -11.20 12.23 -1.41
C LEU A 78 -12.10 13.08 -0.49
N LEU A 79 -11.50 13.84 0.43
CA LEU A 79 -12.16 14.50 1.55
C LEU A 79 -11.87 16.01 1.56
N PRO A 80 -12.79 16.86 2.05
CA PRO A 80 -14.12 16.51 2.55
C PRO A 80 -15.14 16.19 1.44
N ARG A 81 -14.82 16.54 0.19
CA ARG A 81 -15.62 16.23 -1.01
C ARG A 81 -14.68 15.68 -2.08
N VAL A 82 -15.10 14.59 -2.72
CA VAL A 82 -14.29 13.92 -3.75
C VAL A 82 -14.02 14.83 -4.96
N MET A 83 -12.77 14.84 -5.42
CA MET A 83 -12.30 15.45 -6.66
C MET A 83 -12.16 14.38 -7.75
N LYS A 84 -13.28 14.01 -8.39
CA LYS A 84 -13.34 12.87 -9.34
C LYS A 84 -12.44 13.01 -10.56
N GLU A 85 -12.01 14.22 -10.89
CA GLU A 85 -11.06 14.55 -11.95
C GLU A 85 -9.62 14.10 -11.65
N LYS A 86 -9.30 13.77 -10.39
CA LYS A 86 -7.99 13.24 -9.98
C LYS A 86 -7.89 11.76 -10.36
N LEU A 87 -7.59 11.52 -11.62
CA LEU A 87 -7.39 10.21 -12.25
C LEU A 87 -6.00 10.14 -12.86
N TYR A 88 -5.30 9.05 -12.58
CA TYR A 88 -3.93 8.84 -13.02
C TYR A 88 -3.82 7.46 -13.67
N ASP A 89 -3.12 7.36 -14.80
CA ASP A 89 -2.80 6.07 -15.45
C ASP A 89 -1.41 5.61 -14.98
N LEU A 90 -1.29 4.39 -14.46
CA LEU A 90 0.00 3.87 -13.98
C LEU A 90 1.02 3.67 -15.12
N LYS A 91 0.60 3.54 -16.38
CA LYS A 91 1.51 3.60 -17.55
C LYS A 91 2.16 4.97 -17.69
N ASP A 92 1.44 6.01 -17.30
CA ASP A 92 1.90 7.38 -17.36
C ASP A 92 2.86 7.67 -16.20
N VAL A 93 2.56 7.15 -15.01
CA VAL A 93 3.47 7.16 -13.86
C VAL A 93 4.77 6.41 -14.16
N ALA A 94 4.70 5.26 -14.84
CA ALA A 94 5.87 4.47 -15.26
C ALA A 94 6.83 5.24 -16.18
N LYS A 95 6.36 6.28 -16.87
CA LYS A 95 7.22 7.17 -17.69
C LYS A 95 7.91 8.24 -16.86
N ILE A 96 7.34 8.62 -15.72
CA ILE A 96 7.90 9.61 -14.79
C ILE A 96 9.03 8.98 -13.98
N VAL A 97 8.83 7.73 -13.53
CA VAL A 97 9.83 7.02 -12.73
C VAL A 97 10.87 6.32 -13.61
N ASP A 98 12.15 6.45 -13.27
CA ASP A 98 13.25 5.83 -14.02
C ASP A 98 13.51 4.37 -13.60
N VAL A 99 12.46 3.54 -13.65
CA VAL A 99 12.51 2.13 -13.25
C VAL A 99 11.90 1.27 -14.36
N LYS A 100 12.71 0.43 -15.03
CA LYS A 100 12.27 -0.38 -16.19
C LYS A 100 12.78 -1.83 -16.09
N PRO A 101 11.92 -2.86 -16.26
CA PRO A 101 10.46 -2.77 -16.28
C PRO A 101 9.93 -2.13 -14.98
N SER A 102 8.76 -1.49 -15.04
CA SER A 102 8.14 -0.88 -13.86
C SER A 102 7.19 -1.89 -13.22
N TYR A 103 7.69 -2.66 -12.27
CA TYR A 103 6.83 -3.45 -11.40
C TYR A 103 6.30 -2.55 -10.29
N MET A 104 4.97 -2.46 -10.15
CA MET A 104 4.29 -1.63 -9.17
C MET A 104 3.38 -2.48 -8.30
N LEU A 105 3.53 -2.33 -6.98
CA LEU A 105 2.64 -2.93 -5.99
C LEU A 105 2.29 -1.91 -4.91
N GLY A 106 1.07 -1.93 -4.37
CA GLY A 106 0.68 -0.92 -3.39
C GLY A 106 -0.82 -0.80 -3.12
N ALA A 107 -1.17 0.31 -2.47
CA ALA A 107 -2.53 0.63 -2.04
C ALA A 107 -3.01 1.94 -2.68
N GLY A 108 -4.31 2.05 -2.96
CA GLY A 108 -4.89 3.27 -3.52
C GLY A 108 -6.40 3.18 -3.69
N ALA A 109 -7.04 4.23 -4.21
CA ALA A 109 -8.44 4.17 -4.59
C ALA A 109 -8.63 3.69 -6.04
N GLY A 110 -9.62 2.83 -6.25
CA GLY A 110 -9.88 2.18 -7.53
C GLY A 110 -10.36 3.14 -8.61
N PRO A 111 -10.22 2.76 -9.90
CA PRO A 111 -10.67 3.57 -11.02
C PRO A 111 -12.20 3.61 -11.04
N TRP A 112 -12.77 4.61 -10.40
CA TRP A 112 -14.22 4.80 -10.40
C TRP A 112 -14.86 4.84 -11.80
N PRO A 113 -14.21 5.29 -12.89
CA PRO A 113 -14.79 5.21 -14.24
C PRO A 113 -15.01 3.77 -14.73
N TYR A 114 -14.20 2.81 -14.27
CA TYR A 114 -14.35 1.38 -14.57
C TYR A 114 -15.57 0.79 -13.84
N LEU A 115 -15.68 1.07 -12.55
CA LEU A 115 -16.69 0.45 -11.69
C LEU A 115 -18.01 1.22 -11.64
N GLY A 116 -18.01 2.51 -12.00
CA GLY A 116 -19.11 3.45 -11.82
C GLY A 116 -19.29 3.97 -10.38
N ARG A 117 -18.43 3.54 -9.45
CA ARG A 117 -18.44 3.87 -8.01
C ARG A 117 -17.04 3.71 -7.41
N ASN A 118 -16.88 4.09 -6.15
CA ASN A 118 -15.61 3.95 -5.43
C ASN A 118 -15.26 2.48 -5.08
N ALA A 119 -13.97 2.22 -4.83
CA ALA A 119 -13.43 0.93 -4.41
C ALA A 119 -12.03 1.10 -3.82
N GLU A 120 -11.57 0.11 -3.04
CA GLU A 120 -10.15 -0.02 -2.71
C GLU A 120 -9.40 -0.67 -3.87
N MET A 121 -8.22 -0.17 -4.21
CA MET A 121 -7.33 -0.73 -5.23
C MET A 121 -6.13 -1.39 -4.58
N ILE A 122 -5.83 -2.62 -4.99
CA ILE A 122 -4.69 -3.40 -4.52
C ILE A 122 -3.77 -3.61 -5.71
N ILE A 123 -2.83 -2.67 -5.88
CA ILE A 123 -1.98 -2.53 -7.07
C ILE A 123 -0.99 -3.69 -7.11
N ASN A 124 -0.91 -4.33 -8.28
CA ASN A 124 0.03 -5.43 -8.56
C ASN A 124 0.12 -5.61 -10.07
N LEU A 125 0.98 -4.84 -10.73
CA LEU A 125 1.13 -4.86 -12.18
C LEU A 125 2.57 -4.59 -12.61
N GLU A 126 2.94 -5.09 -13.78
CA GLU A 126 4.22 -4.79 -14.43
C GLU A 126 3.98 -4.09 -15.76
N ILE A 127 4.74 -3.03 -16.02
CA ILE A 127 4.74 -2.29 -17.29
C ILE A 127 6.11 -2.36 -17.93
N GLU A 128 6.18 -2.88 -19.15
CA GLU A 128 7.40 -2.90 -19.96
C GLU A 128 7.07 -2.57 -21.42
N ASN A 129 7.68 -1.53 -21.97
CA ASN A 129 7.48 -1.13 -23.37
C ASN A 129 5.99 -0.97 -23.78
N ASN A 130 5.17 -0.42 -22.86
CA ASN A 130 3.69 -0.32 -22.96
C ASN A 130 2.92 -1.65 -22.91
N ASN A 131 3.59 -2.80 -22.77
CA ASN A 131 2.94 -4.04 -22.41
C ASN A 131 2.62 -4.02 -20.92
N VAL A 132 1.41 -4.44 -20.58
CA VAL A 132 0.92 -4.48 -19.20
C VAL A 132 0.64 -5.93 -18.84
N ASN A 133 1.15 -6.36 -17.70
CA ASN A 133 0.74 -7.59 -17.03
C ASN A 133 0.07 -7.19 -15.72
N ASN A 134 -1.27 -7.16 -15.72
CA ASN A 134 -2.07 -6.60 -14.63
C ASN A 134 -2.72 -7.71 -13.80
N LYS A 135 -2.34 -7.81 -12.53
CA LYS A 135 -3.06 -8.58 -11.51
C LYS A 135 -3.54 -7.69 -10.37
N THR A 136 -3.70 -6.40 -10.65
CA THR A 136 -4.29 -5.45 -9.71
C THR A 136 -5.71 -5.89 -9.40
N ARG A 137 -6.09 -5.77 -8.14
CA ARG A 137 -7.44 -6.07 -7.68
C ARG A 137 -8.15 -4.82 -7.22
N ILE A 138 -9.47 -4.87 -7.21
CA ILE A 138 -10.32 -3.94 -6.49
C ILE A 138 -11.16 -4.67 -5.47
N ALA A 139 -11.29 -4.13 -4.26
CA ALA A 139 -12.26 -4.55 -3.27
C ALA A 139 -13.43 -3.55 -3.24
N LYS A 140 -14.66 -4.05 -3.32
CA LYS A 140 -15.87 -3.24 -3.45
C LYS A 140 -16.99 -3.76 -2.56
N VAL A 141 -17.85 -2.85 -2.09
CA VAL A 141 -19.02 -3.21 -1.28
C VAL A 141 -20.14 -3.73 -2.19
N ASP A 142 -20.63 -4.95 -1.99
CA ASP A 142 -21.85 -5.42 -2.65
C ASP A 142 -23.05 -4.58 -2.18
N THR A 143 -23.72 -3.91 -3.11
CA THR A 143 -24.90 -3.06 -2.82
C THR A 143 -26.12 -3.83 -2.30
N LYS A 144 -26.20 -5.14 -2.54
CA LYS A 144 -27.33 -5.98 -2.12
C LYS A 144 -27.09 -6.58 -0.74
N THR A 145 -25.91 -7.15 -0.50
CA THR A 145 -25.61 -7.86 0.74
C THR A 145 -24.84 -7.02 1.75
N GLY A 146 -24.18 -5.95 1.31
CA GLY A 146 -23.22 -5.19 2.12
C GLY A 146 -21.89 -5.90 2.33
N GLY A 147 -21.69 -7.08 1.74
CA GLY A 147 -20.43 -7.84 1.81
C GLY A 147 -19.30 -7.23 0.98
N CYS A 148 -18.10 -7.77 1.15
CA CYS A 148 -16.95 -7.45 0.31
C CYS A 148 -16.91 -8.35 -0.93
N GLU A 149 -16.58 -7.78 -2.09
CA GLU A 149 -16.26 -8.50 -3.31
C GLU A 149 -14.91 -8.05 -3.84
N VAL A 150 -14.10 -9.00 -4.31
CA VAL A 150 -12.78 -8.73 -4.90
C VAL A 150 -12.78 -9.13 -6.38
N GLU A 151 -12.30 -8.23 -7.23
CA GLU A 151 -12.22 -8.42 -8.69
C GLU A 151 -10.81 -8.10 -9.18
N ILE A 152 -10.31 -8.86 -10.17
CA ILE A 152 -9.05 -8.54 -10.87
C ILE A 152 -9.36 -7.59 -12.03
N LEU A 153 -8.64 -6.48 -12.12
CA LEU A 153 -8.77 -5.54 -13.24
C LEU A 153 -8.16 -6.10 -14.53
N PRO A 154 -8.74 -5.80 -15.70
CA PRO A 154 -8.15 -6.18 -16.98
C PRO A 154 -6.86 -5.39 -17.26
N ASP A 155 -5.99 -5.93 -18.12
CA ASP A 155 -4.75 -5.25 -18.54
C ASP A 155 -4.97 -3.87 -19.16
N THR A 156 -6.15 -3.62 -19.72
CA THR A 156 -6.53 -2.32 -20.29
C THR A 156 -6.85 -1.25 -19.26
N GLU A 157 -7.05 -1.61 -17.99
CA GLU A 157 -7.41 -0.70 -16.91
C GLU A 157 -6.24 -0.54 -15.93
N CYS A 158 -5.39 0.45 -16.19
CA CYS A 158 -4.22 0.78 -15.38
C CYS A 158 -4.45 1.99 -14.48
N ARG A 159 -5.67 2.55 -14.42
CA ARG A 159 -5.90 3.81 -13.74
C ARG A 159 -6.12 3.61 -12.25
N ASN A 160 -5.60 4.55 -11.48
CA ASN A 160 -5.95 4.76 -10.09
C ASN A 160 -6.64 6.12 -9.92
N ALA A 161 -7.48 6.25 -8.90
CA ALA A 161 -8.16 7.50 -8.59
C ALA A 161 -7.62 8.08 -7.28
N LEU A 162 -7.66 9.41 -7.15
CA LEU A 162 -7.49 10.21 -5.93
C LEU A 162 -6.12 10.11 -5.24
N LEU A 163 -5.71 8.92 -4.83
CA LEU A 163 -4.51 8.66 -4.05
C LEU A 163 -3.97 7.26 -4.31
N SER A 164 -2.64 7.10 -4.24
CA SER A 164 -1.99 5.80 -4.20
C SER A 164 -0.61 5.88 -3.55
N ASN A 165 -0.23 4.81 -2.86
CA ASN A 165 1.07 4.63 -2.21
C ASN A 165 1.66 3.31 -2.73
N ILE A 166 2.73 3.42 -3.51
CA ILE A 166 3.22 2.36 -4.38
C ILE A 166 4.70 2.13 -4.12
N TYR A 167 5.06 0.86 -4.01
CA TYR A 167 6.44 0.41 -4.15
C TYR A 167 6.67 0.02 -5.62
N CYS A 168 7.67 0.63 -6.24
CA CYS A 168 8.07 0.36 -7.61
C CYS A 168 9.49 -0.20 -7.64
N SER A 169 9.71 -1.24 -8.45
CA SER A 169 11.03 -1.82 -8.70
C SER A 169 11.07 -2.49 -10.07
N GLN A 170 12.18 -3.17 -10.40
CA GLN A 170 12.30 -3.98 -11.60
C GLN A 170 11.73 -5.40 -11.45
N GLY A 171 11.16 -5.74 -10.29
CA GLY A 171 10.54 -7.05 -10.04
C GLY A 171 11.52 -8.23 -10.01
N ARG A 172 12.82 -7.96 -9.91
CA ARG A 172 13.89 -8.97 -10.00
C ARG A 172 14.04 -9.73 -8.69
N GLU A 173 14.61 -10.93 -8.81
CA GLU A 173 15.16 -11.68 -7.67
C GLU A 173 16.25 -10.86 -6.97
N GLY A 174 16.50 -11.15 -5.69
CA GLY A 174 17.51 -10.47 -4.87
C GLY A 174 17.14 -10.45 -3.39
N GLU A 175 18.04 -9.88 -2.59
CA GLU A 175 17.88 -9.80 -1.14
C GLU A 175 16.73 -8.87 -0.73
N VAL A 176 16.00 -9.28 0.31
CA VAL A 176 14.90 -8.54 0.91
C VAL A 176 14.95 -8.64 2.44
N LEU A 177 14.37 -7.66 3.12
CA LEU A 177 14.12 -7.71 4.55
C LEU A 177 12.92 -8.62 4.81
N LYS A 178 13.17 -9.75 5.47
CA LYS A 178 12.12 -10.66 5.92
C LYS A 178 11.82 -10.43 7.39
N ILE A 179 10.53 -10.27 7.70
CA ILE A 179 10.04 -10.10 9.07
C ILE A 179 8.96 -11.14 9.33
N VAL A 180 9.14 -11.95 10.36
CA VAL A 180 8.14 -12.89 10.86
C VAL A 180 7.79 -12.50 12.28
N CYS A 181 6.50 -12.34 12.55
CA CYS A 181 5.98 -11.98 13.87
C CYS A 181 4.77 -12.84 14.21
N LYS A 182 4.71 -13.38 15.43
CA LYS A 182 3.56 -14.14 15.92
C LYS A 182 3.13 -13.66 17.30
N GLU A 183 1.83 -13.80 17.56
CA GLU A 183 1.20 -13.47 18.84
C GLU A 183 1.51 -12.03 19.25
N ARG A 184 0.64 -11.10 18.86
CA ARG A 184 0.76 -9.69 19.24
C ARG A 184 0.48 -9.52 20.73
N ILE A 185 1.47 -9.01 21.46
CA ILE A 185 1.41 -8.70 22.89
C ILE A 185 1.40 -7.20 23.17
N GLY A 186 1.77 -6.38 22.17
CA GLY A 186 1.77 -4.92 22.24
C GLY A 186 0.51 -4.27 21.67
N LYS A 187 0.44 -2.94 21.79
CA LYS A 187 -0.70 -2.14 21.32
C LYS A 187 -0.68 -1.89 19.82
N ASP A 188 0.50 -1.65 19.27
CA ASP A 188 0.64 -1.26 17.86
C ASP A 188 0.43 -2.45 16.93
N ASN A 189 -0.25 -2.20 15.82
CA ASN A 189 -0.38 -3.17 14.74
C ASN A 189 0.98 -3.44 14.07
N PHE A 190 1.05 -4.48 13.24
CA PHE A 190 2.29 -4.96 12.63
C PHE A 190 3.08 -3.86 11.89
N ILE A 191 2.40 -3.09 11.05
CA ILE A 191 3.04 -2.04 10.24
C ILE A 191 3.41 -0.82 11.09
N THR A 192 2.55 -0.44 12.03
CA THR A 192 2.80 0.68 12.94
C THR A 192 4.02 0.40 13.79
N ALA A 193 4.14 -0.80 14.36
CA ALA A 193 5.30 -1.20 15.15
C ALA A 193 6.60 -1.11 14.35
N ILE A 194 6.64 -1.65 13.12
CA ILE A 194 7.83 -1.55 12.26
C ILE A 194 8.19 -0.08 11.99
N ARG A 195 7.19 0.73 11.60
CA ARG A 195 7.39 2.13 11.23
C ARG A 195 7.88 2.96 12.42
N THR A 196 7.27 2.83 13.59
CA THR A 196 7.63 3.62 14.78
C THR A 196 9.01 3.25 15.30
N ILE A 197 9.35 1.96 15.34
CA ILE A 197 10.69 1.50 15.72
C ILE A 197 11.77 2.12 14.82
N LEU A 198 11.55 2.10 13.50
CA LEU A 198 12.52 2.68 12.56
C LEU A 198 12.58 4.21 12.67
N ALA A 199 11.44 4.87 12.87
CA ALA A 199 11.38 6.33 13.04
C ALA A 199 12.09 6.80 14.32
N GLU A 200 11.94 6.06 15.41
CA GLU A 200 12.61 6.34 16.69
C GLU A 200 14.11 6.05 16.64
N HIS A 201 14.54 4.98 15.96
CA HIS A 201 15.95 4.63 15.89
C HIS A 201 16.73 5.51 14.92
N PHE A 202 16.14 5.82 13.77
CA PHE A 202 16.75 6.66 12.74
C PHE A 202 16.16 8.07 12.75
N GLU A 203 16.31 8.75 13.89
CA GLU A 203 15.83 10.11 14.07
C GLU A 203 16.26 11.03 12.92
N ASP A 204 15.33 11.87 12.48
CA ASP A 204 15.51 12.78 11.35
C ASP A 204 15.83 12.17 9.98
N LYS A 205 15.88 10.84 9.85
CA LYS A 205 16.05 10.16 8.57
C LYS A 205 14.70 9.76 7.99
N LEU A 206 14.56 9.98 6.69
CA LEU A 206 13.42 9.50 5.93
C LEU A 206 13.77 8.15 5.31
N ILE A 207 13.20 7.09 5.83
CA ILE A 207 13.33 5.72 5.32
C ILE A 207 11.98 5.34 4.73
N GLY A 208 12.00 4.71 3.55
CA GLY A 208 10.81 4.13 2.94
C GLY A 208 10.96 2.63 2.77
N LEU A 209 9.96 1.87 3.19
CA LEU A 209 9.84 0.44 2.89
C LEU A 209 8.61 0.19 2.04
N GLY A 210 8.68 -0.82 1.19
CA GLY A 210 7.51 -1.32 0.49
C GLY A 210 7.70 -2.76 0.05
N GLY A 211 6.60 -3.41 -0.29
CA GLY A 211 6.60 -4.84 -0.58
C GLY A 211 5.31 -5.50 -0.11
N VAL A 212 5.45 -6.72 0.38
CA VAL A 212 4.32 -7.60 0.67
C VAL A 212 4.41 -8.14 2.09
N PHE A 213 3.27 -8.27 2.76
CA PHE A 213 3.15 -9.13 3.92
C PHE A 213 1.95 -10.06 3.81
N LEU A 214 2.10 -11.26 4.35
CA LEU A 214 1.08 -12.27 4.47
C LEU A 214 0.55 -12.24 5.92
N VAL A 215 -0.75 -12.04 6.08
CA VAL A 215 -1.45 -12.49 7.27
C VAL A 215 -1.66 -13.99 7.07
N LYS A 216 -0.84 -14.80 7.73
CA LYS A 216 -0.82 -16.26 7.52
C LYS A 216 -1.86 -16.96 8.40
N GLU A 217 -2.02 -16.49 9.63
CA GLU A 217 -3.00 -16.97 10.60
C GLU A 217 -3.66 -15.77 11.30
N GLY A 218 -4.85 -15.99 11.86
CA GLY A 218 -5.64 -14.97 12.54
C GLY A 218 -6.61 -14.21 11.62
N LYS A 219 -7.11 -13.08 12.14
CA LYS A 219 -8.03 -12.17 11.45
C LYS A 219 -7.58 -10.73 11.58
N VAL A 220 -8.03 -9.90 10.65
CA VAL A 220 -7.75 -8.47 10.62
C VAL A 220 -9.03 -7.66 10.43
N LEU A 221 -9.07 -6.48 11.03
CA LEU A 221 -10.04 -5.46 10.69
C LEU A 221 -9.57 -4.79 9.40
N GLN A 222 -10.47 -4.72 8.42
CA GLN A 222 -10.26 -3.98 7.19
C GLN A 222 -11.45 -3.09 6.89
N HIS A 223 -11.23 -2.08 6.05
CA HIS A 223 -12.34 -1.32 5.49
C HIS A 223 -12.39 -1.41 3.96
N VAL A 224 -13.59 -1.18 3.43
CA VAL A 224 -13.82 -0.93 2.00
C VAL A 224 -14.69 0.31 1.89
N MET A 225 -14.24 1.28 1.11
CA MET A 225 -15.04 2.46 0.79
C MET A 225 -16.31 2.07 0.01
N PRO A 226 -17.51 2.47 0.48
CA PRO A 226 -18.71 2.41 -0.36
C PRO A 226 -18.65 3.52 -1.44
N ASP A 227 -19.72 3.69 -2.22
CA ASP A 227 -19.78 4.79 -3.19
C ASP A 227 -19.54 6.15 -2.51
N PHE A 228 -19.04 7.12 -3.29
CA PHE A 228 -18.63 8.42 -2.79
C PHE A 228 -19.74 9.07 -1.99
N SER A 229 -19.38 9.66 -0.84
CA SER A 229 -20.34 10.36 0.00
C SER A 229 -21.01 11.50 -0.77
N LYS A 230 -22.33 11.64 -0.57
CA LYS A 230 -23.11 12.77 -1.09
C LYS A 230 -22.90 14.03 -0.23
N ASP A 231 -22.68 13.81 1.05
CA ASP A 231 -22.42 14.83 2.06
C ASP A 231 -20.92 14.98 2.28
N GLU A 232 -20.51 16.15 2.77
CA GLU A 232 -19.11 16.41 3.10
C GLU A 232 -18.70 15.70 4.38
N ILE A 233 -17.50 15.14 4.38
CA ILE A 233 -16.91 14.43 5.53
C ILE A 233 -15.79 15.30 6.09
N HIS A 234 -16.00 15.92 7.25
CA HIS A 234 -15.07 16.88 7.86
C HIS A 234 -14.31 16.32 9.08
N THR A 235 -14.65 15.12 9.53
CA THR A 235 -14.11 14.54 10.78
C THR A 235 -13.88 13.03 10.65
N GLU A 236 -12.98 12.48 11.47
CA GLU A 236 -12.76 11.03 11.54
C GLU A 236 -14.02 10.25 11.89
N THR A 237 -14.85 10.78 12.79
CA THR A 237 -16.12 10.13 13.14
C THR A 237 -17.05 10.05 11.94
N GLN A 238 -17.16 11.11 11.14
CA GLN A 238 -17.97 11.07 9.91
C GLN A 238 -17.37 10.10 8.88
N LEU A 239 -16.04 10.06 8.76
CA LEU A 239 -15.36 9.16 7.85
C LEU A 239 -15.61 7.70 8.24
N ASN A 240 -15.39 7.35 9.50
CA ASN A 240 -15.58 5.99 10.01
C ASN A 240 -17.06 5.55 9.96
N ASN A 241 -18.01 6.48 10.05
CA ASN A 241 -19.42 6.16 9.83
C ASN A 241 -19.77 5.88 8.36
N TRP A 242 -19.03 6.49 7.42
CA TRP A 242 -19.20 6.27 5.99
C TRP A 242 -18.52 4.97 5.53
N LEU A 243 -17.31 4.69 6.01
CA LEU A 243 -16.55 3.48 5.68
C LEU A 243 -17.30 2.20 6.09
N LYS A 244 -17.10 1.11 5.33
CA LYS A 244 -17.59 -0.22 5.69
C LYS A 244 -16.45 -1.06 6.23
N PHE A 245 -16.56 -1.43 7.51
CA PHE A 245 -15.57 -2.24 8.20
C PHE A 245 -15.97 -3.71 8.22
N TYR A 246 -14.97 -4.58 8.07
CA TYR A 246 -15.10 -6.03 8.02
C TYR A 246 -14.01 -6.67 8.87
N GLU A 247 -14.36 -7.73 9.58
CA GLU A 247 -13.36 -8.65 10.12
C GLU A 247 -13.10 -9.74 9.08
N MET A 248 -11.88 -9.80 8.57
CA MET A 248 -11.46 -10.68 7.46
C MET A 248 -10.42 -11.68 7.96
N SER A 249 -10.46 -12.90 7.43
CA SER A 249 -9.67 -14.04 7.90
C SER A 249 -8.47 -14.33 7.01
N ALA A 250 -7.36 -14.75 7.63
CA ALA A 250 -6.21 -15.28 6.93
C ALA A 250 -6.59 -16.50 6.05
N PRO A 251 -5.85 -16.77 4.95
CA PRO A 251 -4.70 -16.00 4.47
C PRO A 251 -5.08 -14.74 3.69
N LEU A 252 -4.36 -13.64 3.95
CA LEU A 252 -4.48 -12.36 3.24
C LEU A 252 -3.10 -11.87 2.79
N VAL A 253 -2.98 -11.49 1.52
CA VAL A 253 -1.76 -10.92 0.94
C VAL A 253 -1.92 -9.41 0.86
N ALA A 254 -1.15 -8.70 1.67
CA ALA A 254 -1.15 -7.24 1.75
C ALA A 254 0.05 -6.65 1.01
N VAL A 255 -0.19 -5.62 0.20
CA VAL A 255 0.84 -4.88 -0.54
C VAL A 255 0.70 -3.40 -0.24
N GLY A 256 1.83 -2.69 -0.19
CA GLY A 256 1.82 -1.30 0.27
C GLY A 256 3.20 -0.77 0.60
N THR A 257 3.19 0.37 1.27
CA THR A 257 4.39 1.10 1.69
C THR A 257 4.24 1.65 3.09
N LEU A 258 5.38 1.90 3.73
CA LEU A 258 5.49 2.77 4.89
C LEU A 258 6.69 3.70 4.71
N VAL A 259 6.62 4.88 5.32
CA VAL A 259 7.72 5.84 5.45
C VAL A 259 7.82 6.30 6.90
N THR A 260 9.04 6.54 7.38
CA THR A 260 9.26 6.86 8.80
C THR A 260 8.82 8.27 9.20
N ALA A 261 8.80 9.22 8.25
CA ALA A 261 8.46 10.61 8.49
C ALA A 261 7.84 11.25 7.23
N ASP A 262 7.19 12.40 7.39
CA ASP A 262 6.61 13.17 6.27
C ASP A 262 7.65 14.11 5.62
N LYS A 263 8.50 14.74 6.43
CA LYS A 263 9.48 15.76 5.98
C LYS A 263 8.88 16.87 5.11
N GLY A 264 7.60 17.21 5.29
CA GLY A 264 6.92 18.32 4.61
C GLY A 264 6.41 18.00 3.21
N LEU A 265 6.32 16.71 2.85
CA LEU A 265 5.86 16.23 1.54
C LEU A 265 4.39 15.80 1.53
N ASP A 266 3.68 16.02 2.64
CA ASP A 266 2.31 15.58 2.84
C ASP A 266 2.10 14.09 2.55
N LEU A 267 2.93 13.25 3.17
CA LEU A 267 2.98 11.80 2.98
C LEU A 267 1.96 11.07 3.84
N ARG A 268 1.50 9.95 3.31
CA ARG A 268 0.79 8.89 4.04
C ARG A 268 1.83 7.92 4.60
N LEU A 269 2.04 7.99 5.91
CA LEU A 269 3.16 7.30 6.57
C LEU A 269 3.10 5.76 6.51
N GLN A 270 1.91 5.20 6.31
CA GLN A 270 1.72 3.77 6.07
C GLN A 270 0.41 3.58 5.32
N HIS A 271 0.42 2.68 4.33
CA HIS A 271 -0.78 2.35 3.59
C HIS A 271 -0.63 0.97 2.95
N PHE A 272 -1.47 0.03 3.38
CA PHE A 272 -1.48 -1.34 2.89
C PHE A 272 -2.89 -1.80 2.60
N HIS A 273 -3.10 -2.30 1.39
CA HIS A 273 -4.31 -2.99 1.02
C HIS A 273 -4.04 -4.48 0.85
N SER A 274 -5.01 -5.32 1.16
CA SER A 274 -4.88 -6.77 1.04
C SER A 274 -5.94 -7.39 0.15
N PHE A 275 -5.63 -8.59 -0.32
CA PHE A 275 -6.55 -9.47 -1.03
C PHE A 275 -6.38 -10.93 -0.57
N SER A 276 -7.40 -11.74 -0.79
CA SER A 276 -7.36 -13.19 -0.64
C SER A 276 -7.81 -13.90 -1.92
N LEU A 277 -7.69 -15.24 -1.94
CA LEU A 277 -8.33 -16.09 -2.94
C LEU A 277 -9.73 -16.57 -2.51
N HIS A 278 -10.22 -16.07 -1.38
CA HIS A 278 -11.54 -16.40 -0.80
C HIS A 278 -12.46 -15.17 -0.73
N ASN A 279 -12.22 -14.19 -1.62
CA ASN A 279 -13.07 -13.02 -1.85
C ASN A 279 -13.09 -11.98 -0.70
N GLU A 280 -12.00 -11.89 0.06
CA GLU A 280 -11.78 -10.86 1.07
C GLU A 280 -10.64 -9.93 0.65
N GLY A 281 -10.77 -8.65 0.96
CA GLY A 281 -9.76 -7.65 0.65
C GLY A 281 -10.22 -6.24 0.99
N GLY A 282 -9.28 -5.30 0.98
CA GLY A 282 -9.55 -3.91 1.34
C GLY A 282 -8.37 -3.28 2.06
N HIS A 283 -8.64 -2.22 2.79
CA HIS A 283 -7.65 -1.46 3.53
C HIS A 283 -7.40 -2.07 4.91
N TYR A 284 -6.14 -2.45 5.19
CA TYR A 284 -5.74 -3.05 6.46
C TYR A 284 -5.69 -2.02 7.60
N HIS A 285 -6.31 -2.34 8.74
CA HIS A 285 -6.18 -1.56 9.98
C HIS A 285 -5.27 -2.25 11.01
N TYR A 286 -5.67 -3.42 11.51
CA TYR A 286 -4.96 -4.16 12.56
C TYR A 286 -5.51 -5.59 12.68
N ASP A 287 -4.78 -6.50 13.32
CA ASP A 287 -5.33 -7.81 13.71
C ASP A 287 -6.38 -7.71 14.82
N THR A 288 -7.40 -8.56 14.73
CA THR A 288 -8.44 -8.71 15.77
C THR A 288 -8.29 -9.99 16.59
N THR A 289 -7.34 -10.85 16.23
CA THR A 289 -6.99 -12.09 16.96
C THR A 289 -5.50 -12.06 17.36
N PRO A 290 -5.11 -11.15 18.29
CA PRO A 290 -3.71 -10.90 18.61
C PRO A 290 -2.98 -12.13 19.14
N ASP A 291 -3.68 -13.02 19.84
CA ASP A 291 -3.14 -14.25 20.43
C ASP A 291 -2.74 -15.32 19.40
N THR A 292 -3.27 -15.24 18.17
CA THR A 292 -3.11 -16.27 17.13
C THR A 292 -2.59 -15.71 15.81
N VAL A 293 -2.42 -14.40 15.67
CA VAL A 293 -1.96 -13.80 14.42
C VAL A 293 -0.52 -14.21 14.10
N GLU A 294 -0.27 -14.54 12.83
CA GLU A 294 1.06 -14.77 12.28
C GLU A 294 1.25 -13.91 11.02
N TYR A 295 2.30 -13.10 11.02
CA TYR A 295 2.71 -12.25 9.92
C TYR A 295 4.01 -12.77 9.28
N ILE A 296 4.09 -12.75 7.95
CA ILE A 296 5.32 -12.97 7.19
C ILE A 296 5.44 -11.86 6.15
N ALA A 297 6.45 -10.99 6.28
CA ALA A 297 6.69 -9.89 5.36
C ALA A 297 7.99 -10.02 4.60
N TYR A 298 8.01 -9.47 3.38
CA TYR A 298 9.18 -9.22 2.55
C TYR A 298 9.12 -7.78 2.07
N PHE A 299 10.10 -6.99 2.49
CA PHE A 299 10.18 -5.58 2.13
C PHE A 299 11.51 -5.26 1.45
N GLY A 300 11.41 -4.40 0.43
CA GLY A 300 12.56 -3.69 -0.11
C GLY A 300 12.72 -2.33 0.56
N LEU A 301 13.97 -1.86 0.65
CA LEU A 301 14.30 -0.50 1.03
C LEU A 301 14.19 0.40 -0.18
N GLY A 302 13.33 1.42 -0.14
CA GLY A 302 13.26 2.42 -1.19
C GLY A 302 14.52 3.27 -1.21
N GLU A 303 15.12 3.47 -2.38
CA GLU A 303 16.23 4.39 -2.63
C GLU A 303 15.75 5.83 -2.84
N LYS A 304 14.58 5.98 -3.47
CA LYS A 304 13.97 7.27 -3.82
C LYS A 304 12.51 7.30 -3.44
N LEU A 305 12.00 8.51 -3.22
CA LEU A 305 10.57 8.80 -3.10
C LEU A 305 10.16 9.83 -4.15
N TYR A 306 9.15 9.48 -4.94
CA TYR A 306 8.47 10.38 -5.87
C TYR A 306 7.13 10.79 -5.30
N ARG A 307 6.95 12.09 -5.09
CA ARG A 307 5.69 12.69 -4.63
C ARG A 307 5.00 13.36 -5.82
N LEU A 308 3.95 12.74 -6.35
CA LEU A 308 3.21 13.18 -7.53
C LEU A 308 1.88 13.85 -7.14
N ASP A 309 1.57 14.97 -7.80
CA ASP A 309 0.32 15.72 -7.66
C ASP A 309 -0.09 15.97 -6.19
N ARG A 310 0.86 16.43 -5.38
CA ARG A 310 0.62 16.73 -3.96
C ARG A 310 -0.53 17.74 -3.79
N PRO A 311 -1.52 17.47 -2.92
CA PRO A 311 -2.59 18.42 -2.66
C PRO A 311 -2.06 19.77 -2.19
N ALA A 312 -2.47 20.84 -2.88
CA ALA A 312 -2.13 22.21 -2.50
C ALA A 312 -2.84 22.66 -1.21
N ILE A 313 -4.02 22.10 -0.95
CA ILE A 313 -4.80 22.26 0.29
C ILE A 313 -4.90 20.88 0.92
N THR A 314 -4.47 20.77 2.18
CA THR A 314 -4.39 19.48 2.88
C THR A 314 -5.07 19.51 4.25
N HIS A 315 -5.33 18.33 4.80
CA HIS A 315 -5.80 18.08 6.15
C HIS A 315 -5.18 16.78 6.68
N GLN A 316 -5.19 16.60 8.00
CA GLN A 316 -4.50 15.48 8.65
C GLN A 316 -5.38 14.27 9.00
N PHE A 317 -6.71 14.38 8.83
CA PHE A 317 -7.64 13.27 9.04
C PHE A 317 -7.81 12.40 7.78
N GLY A 318 -8.34 11.19 7.93
CA GLY A 318 -8.50 10.19 6.86
C GLY A 318 -7.19 9.56 6.43
N ARG A 319 -6.27 9.41 7.39
CA ARG A 319 -4.92 8.87 7.18
C ARG A 319 -4.65 7.59 8.00
N ASP A 320 -5.68 7.03 8.62
CA ASP A 320 -5.64 5.72 9.27
C ASP A 320 -5.72 4.61 8.24
#